data_AF-A0A2H0VCA4-F1
#
_entry.id   AF-A0A2H0VCA4-F1
#
_cell.length_a   1.000
_cell.length_b   1.000
_cell.length_c   1.000
_cell.angle_alpha   90.00
_cell.angle_beta   90.00
_cell.angle_gamma   90.00
#
_symmetry.space_group_name_H-M   'P 1'
#
loop_
_entity.id
_entity.type
_entity.pdbx_description
1 polymer ?
#
loop_
_entity_poly.entity_id
_entity_poly.type
_entity_poly.pdbx_seq_one_letter_code
_entity_poly.pdbx_strand_id
1 'polypeptide(L)'
;MAWIKRIYLYLVSLIALIIMVIGAINLINIGLKTWVFTKADMDFYNPRVVCPLTVEGEKIPECDEKEITEEEIQRQKDQATSQRQRQASNAVAMLLVGTPVFLFHFKLARNEK
;
A
#
# COMPACT_ATOMS: atom_id res chain seq x y z
N MET A 1 25.71 -27.31 -24.18
CA MET A 1 25.74 -26.08 -23.36
C MET A 1 24.84 -24.94 -23.85
N ALA A 2 24.42 -24.86 -25.12
CA ALA A 2 23.62 -23.73 -25.61
C ALA A 2 22.17 -23.66 -25.05
N TRP A 3 21.56 -24.80 -24.75
CA TRP A 3 20.19 -24.88 -24.22
C TRP A 3 20.09 -24.39 -22.76
N ILE A 4 21.10 -24.66 -21.92
CA ILE A 4 21.21 -24.15 -20.55
C ILE A 4 21.27 -22.62 -20.53
N LYS A 5 22.05 -22.02 -21.45
CA LYS A 5 22.12 -20.55 -21.57
C LYS A 5 20.76 -19.95 -21.94
N ARG A 6 20.00 -20.59 -22.84
CA ARG A 6 18.64 -20.14 -23.20
C ARG A 6 17.70 -20.19 -21.99
N ILE A 7 17.64 -21.31 -21.28
CA ILE A 7 16.80 -21.46 -20.09
C ILE A 7 17.16 -20.43 -19.02
N TYR A 8 18.46 -20.25 -18.74
CA TYR A 8 18.94 -19.25 -17.80
C TYR A 8 18.48 -17.83 -18.17
N LEU A 9 18.63 -17.44 -19.45
CA LEU A 9 18.22 -16.12 -19.93
C LEU A 9 16.71 -15.90 -19.82
N TYR A 10 15.89 -16.91 -20.09
CA TYR A 10 14.43 -16.79 -19.91
C TYR A 10 14.05 -16.62 -18.44
N LEU A 11 14.66 -17.38 -17.54
CA LEU A 11 14.40 -17.26 -16.10
C LEU A 11 14.83 -15.89 -15.55
N VAL A 12 16.04 -15.44 -15.88
CA VAL A 12 16.52 -14.12 -15.45
C VAL A 12 15.68 -13.00 -16.03
N SER A 13 15.30 -13.09 -17.31
CA SER A 13 14.41 -12.11 -17.95
C SER A 13 13.04 -12.06 -17.28
N LEU A 14 12.47 -13.22 -16.93
CA LEU A 14 11.21 -13.30 -16.21
C LEU A 14 11.30 -12.62 -14.83
N ILE A 15 12.36 -12.90 -14.08
CA ILE A 15 12.58 -12.29 -12.76
C ILE A 15 12.77 -10.77 -12.88
N ALA A 16 13.59 -10.32 -13.83
CA ALA A 16 13.84 -8.91 -14.09
C ALA A 16 12.54 -8.17 -14.48
N LEU A 17 11.69 -8.80 -15.31
CA LEU A 17 10.40 -8.25 -15.69
C LEU A 17 9.48 -8.07 -14.48
N ILE A 18 9.41 -9.06 -13.58
CA ILE A 18 8.60 -8.99 -12.36
C ILE A 18 9.08 -7.82 -11.47
N ILE A 19 10.39 -7.69 -11.25
CA ILE A 19 10.97 -6.60 -10.45
C ILE A 19 10.65 -5.24 -11.08
N MET A 20 10.77 -5.13 -12.41
CA MET A 20 10.45 -3.91 -13.14
C MET A 20 8.97 -3.52 -13.00
N VAL A 21 8.05 -4.48 -13.10
CA VAL A 21 6.61 -4.25 -12.91
C VAL A 21 6.31 -3.77 -11.50
N ILE A 22 6.88 -4.41 -10.46
CA ILE A 22 6.69 -4.00 -9.06
C ILE A 22 7.25 -2.58 -8.85
N GLY A 23 8.42 -2.27 -9.41
CA GLY A 23 9.00 -0.93 -9.36
C GLY A 23 8.11 0.14 -9.99
N ALA A 24 7.55 -0.15 -11.18
CA ALA A 24 6.64 0.76 -11.87
C ALA A 24 5.34 1.01 -11.08
N ILE A 25 4.75 -0.03 -10.48
CA ILE A 25 3.58 0.09 -9.62
C ILE A 25 3.89 1.00 -8.43
N ASN A 26 5.03 0.80 -7.77
CA ASN A 26 5.41 1.62 -6.62
C ASN A 26 5.61 3.09 -7.01
N LEU A 27 6.27 3.37 -8.14
CA LEU A 27 6.50 4.73 -8.62
C LEU A 27 5.18 5.45 -8.92
N ILE A 28 4.28 4.78 -9.64
CA ILE A 28 2.95 5.33 -9.95
C ILE A 28 2.11 5.50 -8.67
N ASN A 29 2.19 4.57 -7.72
CA ASN A 29 1.52 4.68 -6.43
C ASN A 29 1.98 5.90 -5.63
N ILE A 30 3.29 6.19 -5.63
CA ILE A 30 3.82 7.40 -4.99
C ILE A 30 3.28 8.65 -5.69
N GLY A 31 3.33 8.70 -7.03
CA GLY A 31 2.79 9.83 -7.80
C GLY A 31 1.30 10.06 -7.55
N LEU A 32 0.51 8.99 -7.52
CA LEU A 32 -0.92 9.04 -7.21
C LEU A 32 -1.17 9.57 -5.80
N LYS A 33 -0.46 9.08 -4.78
CA LYS A 33 -0.61 9.55 -3.39
C LYS A 33 -0.17 11.00 -3.21
N THR A 34 0.86 11.44 -3.93
CA THR A 34 1.42 12.79 -3.76
C THR A 34 0.64 13.85 -4.56
N TRP A 35 0.07 13.51 -5.72
CA TRP A 35 -0.55 14.51 -6.62
C TRP A 35 -2.06 14.38 -6.74
N VAL A 36 -2.63 13.18 -6.58
CA VAL A 36 -4.08 12.92 -6.78
C VAL A 36 -4.78 12.64 -5.45
N PHE A 37 -4.19 11.77 -4.63
CA PHE A 37 -4.73 11.30 -3.35
C PHE A 37 -3.93 11.87 -2.17
N THR A 38 -3.87 13.19 -2.06
CA THR A 38 -3.03 13.89 -1.06
C THR A 38 -3.34 13.50 0.39
N LYS A 39 -4.58 13.05 0.70
CA LYS A 39 -4.91 12.58 2.06
C LYS A 39 -4.37 11.17 2.35
N ALA A 40 -3.95 10.43 1.34
CA ALA A 40 -3.32 9.12 1.51
C ALA A 40 -1.92 9.20 2.13
N ASP A 41 -1.25 10.35 2.04
CA ASP A 41 0.09 10.54 2.63
C ASP A 41 0.05 10.95 4.11
N MET A 42 -1.14 11.27 4.63
CA MET A 42 -1.34 11.60 6.05
C MET A 42 -1.08 10.35 6.89
N ASP A 43 -0.03 10.37 7.72
CA ASP A 43 0.26 9.34 8.70
C ASP A 43 -0.30 9.75 10.05
N PHE A 44 -1.47 9.23 10.38
CA PHE A 44 -2.08 9.45 11.68
C PHE A 44 -1.42 8.52 12.69
N TYR A 45 -0.29 8.95 13.27
CA TYR A 45 0.28 8.30 14.44
C TYR A 45 -0.74 8.41 15.58
N ASN A 46 -1.26 7.27 16.01
CA ASN A 46 -2.13 7.20 17.19
C ASN A 46 -1.25 6.83 18.38
N PRO A 47 -0.75 7.79 19.19
CA PRO A 47 -0.10 7.43 20.43
C PRO A 47 -1.13 6.71 21.28
N ARG A 48 -0.93 5.40 21.48
CA ARG A 48 -1.70 4.69 22.51
C ARG A 48 -1.37 5.38 23.81
N VAL A 49 -2.37 5.97 24.45
CA VAL A 49 -2.23 6.54 25.79
C VAL A 49 -1.89 5.36 26.71
N VAL A 50 -0.61 5.24 27.10
CA VAL A 50 -0.18 4.23 28.07
C VAL A 50 -0.40 4.84 29.44
N CYS A 51 -1.44 4.40 30.15
CA CYS A 51 -1.68 4.85 31.52
C CYS A 51 -0.49 4.43 32.40
N PRO A 52 0.14 5.36 33.15
CA PRO A 52 1.17 4.98 34.10
C PRO A 52 0.55 4.16 35.24
N LEU A 53 1.06 2.95 35.47
CA LEU A 53 0.71 2.16 36.65
C LEU A 53 1.47 2.74 37.85
N THR A 54 0.75 3.15 38.89
CA THR A 54 1.37 3.42 40.21
C THR A 54 1.86 2.12 40.81
N VAL A 55 2.97 2.20 41.56
CA VAL A 55 3.70 1.06 42.13
C VAL A 55 2.92 0.33 43.23
N GLU A 56 1.74 0.82 43.60
CA GLU A 56 1.05 0.45 44.85
C GLU A 56 -0.44 0.19 44.67
N GLY A 57 -0.87 -0.28 43.49
CA GLY A 57 -2.20 -0.88 43.29
C GLY A 57 -3.41 0.05 43.42
N GLU A 58 -3.23 1.33 43.78
CA GLU A 58 -4.28 2.34 43.77
C GLU A 58 -4.43 2.96 42.37
N LYS A 59 -5.65 2.84 41.82
CA LYS A 59 -6.05 3.46 40.56
C LYS A 59 -6.03 4.98 40.71
N ILE A 60 -5.19 5.66 39.93
CA ILE A 60 -5.29 7.11 39.74
C ILE A 60 -6.67 7.38 39.09
N PRO A 61 -7.51 8.29 39.61
CA PRO A 61 -8.70 8.73 38.90
C PRO A 61 -8.25 9.58 37.69
N GLU A 62 -8.95 9.45 36.57
CA GLU A 62 -8.67 10.06 35.25
C GLU A 62 -7.60 9.37 34.39
N CYS A 63 -7.73 8.06 34.18
CA CYS A 63 -7.90 7.63 32.78
C CYS A 63 -9.40 7.58 32.56
N ASP A 64 -10.02 8.73 32.30
CA ASP A 64 -11.45 8.78 32.01
C ASP A 64 -11.65 8.09 30.66
N GLU A 65 -12.08 6.84 30.72
CA GLU A 65 -12.07 5.90 29.61
C GLU A 65 -13.02 6.33 28.47
N LYS A 66 -13.88 7.34 28.66
CA LYS A 66 -14.92 7.68 27.69
C LYS A 66 -15.35 9.14 27.74
N GLU A 67 -14.53 10.02 27.21
CA GLU A 67 -15.06 11.05 26.31
C GLU A 67 -14.34 10.89 24.97
N ILE A 68 -14.93 10.10 24.08
CA ILE A 68 -14.55 10.15 22.67
C ILE A 68 -14.83 11.59 22.23
N THR A 69 -13.81 12.42 22.31
CA THR A 69 -13.92 13.84 21.96
C THR A 69 -14.28 13.89 20.48
N GLU A 70 -15.05 14.88 20.03
CA GLU A 70 -15.38 15.04 18.60
C GLU A 70 -14.14 14.99 17.70
N GLU A 71 -13.00 15.41 18.26
CA GLU A 71 -11.67 15.32 17.67
C GLU A 71 -11.19 13.88 17.41
N GLU A 72 -11.43 12.92 18.32
CA GLU A 72 -11.10 11.51 18.10
C GLU A 72 -11.98 10.86 17.04
N ILE A 73 -13.29 11.20 17.02
CA ILE A 73 -14.20 10.74 15.97
C ILE A 73 -13.74 11.26 14.60
N GLN A 74 -13.34 12.52 14.54
CA GLN A 74 -12.85 13.15 13.31
C GLN A 74 -11.54 12.52 12.85
N ARG A 75 -10.59 12.29 13.76
CA ARG A 75 -9.32 11.59 13.46
C ARG A 75 -9.57 10.17 12.94
N GLN A 76 -10.51 9.41 13.52
CA GLN A 76 -10.86 8.07 13.03
C GLN A 76 -11.46 8.12 11.61
N LYS A 77 -12.32 9.09 11.32
CA LYS A 77 -12.87 9.28 9.97
C LYS A 77 -11.79 9.65 8.96
N ASP A 78 -10.85 10.50 9.34
CA ASP A 78 -9.75 10.91 8.48
C ASP A 78 -8.75 9.76 8.26
N GLN A 79 -8.48 8.95 9.28
CA GLN A 79 -7.74 7.70 9.17
C GLN A 79 -8.39 6.72 8.19
N ALA A 80 -9.69 6.46 8.36
CA ALA A 80 -10.44 5.57 7.46
C ALA A 80 -10.41 6.08 6.01
N THR A 81 -10.50 7.40 5.83
CA THR A 81 -10.42 8.04 4.51
C THR A 81 -9.01 7.91 3.90
N SER A 82 -7.95 8.18 4.68
CA SER A 82 -6.56 8.01 4.25
C SER A 82 -6.28 6.56 3.85
N GLN A 83 -6.71 5.58 4.66
CA GLN A 83 -6.56 4.16 4.34
C GLN A 83 -7.26 3.78 3.03
N ARG A 84 -8.50 4.24 2.81
CA ARG A 84 -9.22 4.02 1.55
C ARG A 84 -8.49 4.64 0.35
N GLN A 85 -7.95 5.85 0.50
CA GLN A 85 -7.18 6.49 -0.56
C GLN A 85 -5.85 5.79 -0.84
N ARG A 86 -5.15 5.29 0.19
CA ARG A 86 -3.93 4.46 0.02
C ARG A 86 -4.24 3.19 -0.76
N GLN A 87 -5.35 2.52 -0.44
CA GLN A 87 -5.82 1.31 -1.15
C GLN A 87 -6.20 1.62 -2.59
N ALA A 88 -6.96 2.70 -2.83
CA ALA A 88 -7.35 3.13 -4.16
C ALA A 88 -6.14 3.48 -5.02
N SER A 89 -5.17 4.23 -4.48
CA SER A 89 -3.91 4.58 -5.17
C SER A 89 -3.17 3.34 -5.62
N ASN A 90 -3.04 2.35 -4.74
CA ASN A 90 -2.35 1.11 -5.04
C ASN A 90 -3.09 0.29 -6.12
N ALA A 91 -4.41 0.17 -6.01
CA ALA A 91 -5.22 -0.54 -6.99
C ALA A 91 -5.14 0.12 -8.37
N VAL A 92 -5.22 1.45 -8.43
CA VAL A 92 -5.08 2.21 -9.68
C VAL A 92 -3.68 2.02 -10.28
N ALA A 93 -2.61 2.08 -9.45
CA ALA A 93 -1.26 1.82 -9.92
C ALA A 93 -1.10 0.41 -10.51
N MET A 94 -1.67 -0.60 -9.85
CA MET A 94 -1.68 -1.98 -10.33
C MET A 94 -2.43 -2.13 -11.65
N LEU A 95 -3.59 -1.48 -11.81
CA LEU A 95 -4.34 -1.52 -13.07
C LEU A 95 -3.58 -0.80 -14.19
N LEU A 96 -3.03 0.39 -13.94
CA LEU A 96 -2.30 1.15 -14.96
C LEU A 96 -1.09 0.40 -15.52
N VAL A 97 -0.39 -0.38 -14.68
CA VAL A 97 0.76 -1.19 -15.12
C VAL A 97 0.34 -2.58 -15.59
N GLY A 98 -0.57 -3.22 -14.86
CA GLY A 98 -0.99 -4.59 -15.11
C GLY A 98 -1.83 -4.73 -16.38
N THR A 99 -2.68 -3.76 -16.70
CA THR A 99 -3.50 -3.79 -17.91
C THR A 99 -2.68 -3.84 -19.20
N PRO A 100 -1.69 -2.95 -19.46
CA PRO A 100 -0.89 -3.05 -20.68
C PRO A 100 -0.06 -4.33 -20.74
N VAL A 101 0.48 -4.79 -19.60
CA VAL A 101 1.20 -6.08 -19.53
C VAL A 101 0.28 -7.25 -19.90
N PHE A 102 -0.92 -7.31 -19.33
CA PHE A 102 -1.91 -8.34 -19.63
C PHE A 102 -2.33 -8.31 -21.11
N LEU A 103 -2.65 -7.13 -21.64
CA LEU A 103 -3.06 -6.99 -23.04
C LEU A 103 -1.95 -7.40 -24.01
N PHE A 104 -0.70 -7.08 -23.70
CA PHE A 104 0.46 -7.52 -24.49
C PHE A 104 0.56 -9.04 -24.53
N HIS A 105 0.55 -9.69 -23.37
CA HIS A 105 0.61 -11.15 -23.28
C HIS A 105 -0.60 -11.82 -23.94
N PHE A 106 -1.80 -11.29 -23.74
CA PHE A 106 -3.03 -11.82 -24.33
C PHE A 106 -3.04 -11.70 -25.86
N LYS A 107 -2.57 -10.58 -26.41
CA LYS A 107 -2.44 -10.38 -27.86
C LYS A 107 -1.41 -11.33 -28.46
N LEU A 108 -0.27 -11.52 -27.80
CA LEU A 108 0.76 -12.46 -28.25
C LEU A 108 0.20 -13.90 -28.30
N ALA A 109 -0.45 -14.34 -27.22
CA ALA A 109 -1.07 -15.67 -27.15
C ALA A 109 -2.17 -15.88 -28.21
N ARG A 110 -2.87 -14.81 -28.61
CA ARG A 110 -3.89 -14.88 -29.67
C ARG A 110 -3.28 -14.96 -31.07
N ASN A 111 -2.11 -14.38 -31.28
CA ASN A 111 -1.41 -14.34 -32.56
C ASN A 111 -0.55 -15.59 -32.83
N GLU A 112 -0.36 -16.46 -31.82
CA GLU A 112 0.32 -17.75 -31.95
C GLU A 112 -0.65 -18.90 -32.33
N LYS A 113 -1.87 -18.57 -32.78
CA LYS A 113 -2.79 -19.47 -33.49
C LYS A 113 -2.73 -19.20 -34.99
#